data_AF-A0A938VX67-F1
#
_entry.id   AF-A0A938VX67-F1
#
_cell.length_a   1.000
_cell.length_b   1.000
_cell.length_c   1.000
_cell.angle_alpha   90.00
_cell.angle_beta   90.00
_cell.angle_gamma   90.00
#
_symmetry.space_group_name_H-M   'P 1'
#
loop_
_entity.id
_entity.type
_entity.pdbx_description
1 polymer ?
#
loop_
_entity_poly.entity_id
_entity_poly.type
_entity_poly.pdbx_seq_one_letter_code
_entity_poly.pdbx_strand_id
1 'polypeptide(L)'
;MLALAADLFTLARIVAASILIWLGFRGPETLPVAVGVLWGAWTTDQLDGWAARRANRPTRLGAHEFPVDVVLYAGEFAYLALAGFVPKIGALAFAVAAIAAGLIYRRKSVVILFLRMIDLAAAVILFTYLPRLGLLIIAWVLLMMVLYRKRLAERVPRWLGELARLVVGR
;
A
#
# COMPACT_ATOMS: atom_id res chain seq x y z
N MET A 1 23.41 10.65 5.75
CA MET A 1 22.75 10.87 4.44
C MET A 1 21.71 9.79 4.14
N LEU A 2 22.06 8.49 4.16
CA LEU A 2 21.10 7.41 3.86
C LEU A 2 19.89 7.32 4.81
N ALA A 3 20.06 7.55 6.12
CA ALA A 3 18.94 7.57 7.07
C ALA A 3 17.93 8.70 6.77
N LEU A 4 18.43 9.88 6.39
CA LEU A 4 17.57 11.00 6.00
C LEU A 4 16.83 10.69 4.69
N ALA A 5 17.49 10.05 3.73
CA ALA A 5 16.85 9.63 2.49
C ALA A 5 15.71 8.63 2.75
N ALA A 6 15.91 7.68 3.68
CA ALA A 6 14.84 6.77 4.09
C ALA A 6 13.66 7.52 4.71
N ASP A 7 13.92 8.43 5.65
CA ASP A 7 12.85 9.25 6.26
C ASP A 7 12.09 10.10 5.21
N LEU A 8 12.79 10.66 4.21
CA LEU A 8 12.16 11.41 3.11
C LEU A 8 11.28 10.53 2.21
N PHE A 9 11.72 9.31 1.91
CA PHE A 9 10.91 8.35 1.16
C PHE A 9 9.67 7.90 1.93
N THR A 10 9.76 7.74 3.26
CA THR A 10 8.57 7.52 4.09
C THR A 10 7.62 8.71 4.01
N LEU A 11 8.12 9.94 4.15
CA LEU A 11 7.30 11.15 4.06
C LEU A 11 6.64 11.32 2.67
N ALA A 12 7.32 10.90 1.61
CA ALA A 12 6.80 10.95 0.24
C ALA A 12 5.48 10.15 0.09
N ARG A 13 5.24 9.11 0.91
CA ARG A 13 3.98 8.36 0.90
C ARG A 13 2.81 9.16 1.46
N ILE A 14 3.04 10.00 2.47
CA ILE A 14 2.00 10.91 2.99
C ILE A 14 1.62 11.93 1.91
N VAL A 15 2.63 12.44 1.19
CA VAL A 15 2.40 13.36 0.07
C VAL A 15 1.64 12.65 -1.05
N ALA A 16 2.04 11.43 -1.41
CA ALA A 16 1.36 10.62 -2.42
C ALA A 16 -0.10 10.34 -2.04
N ALA A 17 -0.39 9.96 -0.79
CA ALA A 17 -1.75 9.79 -0.28
C ALA A 17 -2.60 11.06 -0.46
N SER A 18 -2.01 12.21 -0.13
CA SER A 18 -2.67 13.52 -0.26
C SER A 18 -2.98 13.85 -1.73
N ILE A 19 -2.03 13.57 -2.63
CA ILE A 19 -2.21 13.75 -4.08
C ILE A 19 -3.32 12.83 -4.59
N LEU A 20 -3.36 11.55 -4.17
CA LEU A 20 -4.38 10.60 -4.57
C LEU A 20 -5.79 11.07 -4.18
N ILE A 21 -5.96 11.56 -2.95
CA ILE A 21 -7.24 12.13 -2.51
C ILE A 21 -7.64 13.31 -3.39
N TRP A 22 -6.70 14.22 -3.67
CA TRP A 22 -6.94 15.38 -4.54
C TRP A 22 -7.32 14.97 -5.98
N LEU A 23 -6.64 13.98 -6.57
CA LEU A 23 -6.98 13.42 -7.87
C LEU A 23 -8.38 12.77 -7.85
N GLY A 24 -8.75 12.15 -6.72
CA GLY A 24 -10.06 11.50 -6.56
C GLY A 24 -11.21 12.49 -6.73
N PHE A 25 -11.05 13.72 -6.23
CA PHE A 25 -12.05 14.79 -6.43
C PHE A 25 -12.13 15.32 -7.87
N ARG A 26 -11.11 15.07 -8.70
CA ARG A 26 -11.10 15.52 -10.10
C ARG A 26 -11.92 14.59 -10.99
N GLY A 27 -11.87 13.29 -10.73
CA GLY A 27 -12.65 12.29 -11.45
C GLY A 27 -11.82 11.11 -11.98
N PRO A 28 -12.48 10.14 -12.63
CA PRO A 28 -11.85 8.89 -13.09
C PRO A 28 -10.83 9.10 -14.22
N GLU A 29 -10.88 10.21 -14.94
CA GLU A 29 -9.92 10.57 -16.00
C GLU A 29 -8.49 10.76 -15.47
N THR A 30 -8.33 10.99 -14.16
CA THR A 30 -7.02 11.11 -13.52
C THR A 30 -6.33 9.77 -13.25
N LEU A 31 -6.95 8.64 -13.57
CA LEU A 31 -6.43 7.30 -13.29
C LEU A 31 -4.98 7.07 -13.75
N PRO A 32 -4.54 7.47 -14.96
CA PRO A 32 -3.14 7.30 -15.36
C PRO A 32 -2.16 8.02 -14.43
N VAL A 33 -2.54 9.22 -13.94
CA VAL A 33 -1.71 10.00 -13.01
C VAL A 33 -1.70 9.37 -11.64
N ALA A 34 -2.87 8.93 -11.14
CA ALA A 34 -2.98 8.24 -9.86
C ALA A 34 -2.14 6.96 -9.82
N VAL A 35 -2.16 6.18 -10.91
CA VAL A 35 -1.31 4.99 -11.08
C VAL A 35 0.18 5.36 -11.06
N GLY A 36 0.58 6.44 -11.74
CA GLY A 36 1.96 6.93 -11.69
C GLY A 36 2.40 7.33 -10.27
N VAL A 37 1.52 8.01 -9.52
CA VAL A 37 1.76 8.40 -8.12
C VAL A 37 1.92 7.17 -7.23
N LEU A 38 1.03 6.18 -7.34
CA LEU A 38 1.10 4.93 -6.57
C LEU A 38 2.36 4.13 -6.91
N TRP A 39 2.67 3.99 -8.20
CA TRP A 39 3.85 3.27 -8.65
C TRP A 39 5.13 3.94 -8.13
N GLY A 40 5.19 5.27 -8.14
CA GLY A 40 6.27 6.04 -7.52
C GLY A 40 6.36 5.79 -6.02
N ALA A 41 5.24 5.86 -5.30
CA ALA A 41 5.19 5.65 -3.85
C ALA A 41 5.64 4.24 -3.44
N TRP A 42 5.17 3.20 -4.15
CA TRP A 42 5.63 1.82 -3.94
C TRP A 42 7.11 1.65 -4.28
N THR A 43 7.61 2.33 -5.30
CA THR A 43 9.06 2.31 -5.61
C THR A 43 9.86 2.94 -4.48
N THR A 44 9.42 4.06 -3.92
CA THR A 44 10.09 4.69 -2.77
C THR A 44 10.06 3.85 -1.51
N ASP A 45 9.02 3.03 -1.29
CA ASP A 45 8.94 2.04 -0.20
C ASP A 45 9.93 0.87 -0.35
N GLN A 46 10.28 0.53 -1.59
CA GLN A 46 11.31 -0.49 -1.79
C GLN A 46 12.72 0.09 -1.56
N LEU A 47 12.90 1.38 -1.88
CA LEU A 47 14.16 2.11 -1.76
C LEU A 47 14.46 2.56 -0.32
N ASP A 48 13.46 2.97 0.46
CA ASP A 48 13.68 3.41 1.84
C ASP A 48 14.17 2.26 2.73
N GLY A 49 13.56 1.07 2.61
CA GLY A 49 14.04 -0.10 3.33
C GLY A 49 15.46 -0.44 2.90
N TRP A 50 15.78 -0.30 1.60
CA TRP A 50 17.15 -0.50 1.11
C TRP A 50 18.15 0.48 1.72
N ALA A 51 17.78 1.75 1.85
CA ALA A 51 18.60 2.81 2.43
C ALA A 51 18.75 2.64 3.94
N ALA A 52 17.65 2.36 4.65
CA ALA A 52 17.62 2.16 6.11
C ALA A 52 18.54 1.02 6.55
N ARG A 53 18.54 -0.11 5.83
CA ARG A 53 19.44 -1.26 6.12
C ARG A 53 20.92 -0.98 5.90
N ARG A 54 21.24 0.02 5.08
CA ARG A 54 22.63 0.43 4.77
C ARG A 54 23.03 1.69 5.52
N ALA A 55 22.13 2.26 6.31
CA ALA A 55 22.44 3.41 7.12
C ALA A 55 23.20 2.95 8.37
N ASN A 56 24.31 3.64 8.68
CA ASN A 56 25.07 3.43 9.92
C ASN A 56 24.36 3.98 11.17
N ARG A 57 23.15 4.54 11.02
CA ARG A 57 22.37 5.15 12.10
C ARG A 57 20.89 4.78 11.92
N PRO A 58 20.14 4.63 13.02
CA PRO A 58 18.70 4.38 12.95
C PRO A 58 17.97 5.55 12.28
N THR A 59 16.95 5.22 11.49
CA THR A 59 16.00 6.16 10.86
C THR A 59 15.05 6.74 11.90
N ARG A 60 14.66 8.01 11.78
CA ARG A 60 13.75 8.64 12.75
C ARG A 60 12.30 8.21 12.53
N LEU A 61 11.92 7.94 11.28
CA LEU A 61 10.57 7.54 10.90
C LEU A 61 10.40 6.03 10.76
N GLY A 62 11.45 5.23 10.98
CA GLY A 62 11.38 3.76 10.85
C GLY A 62 10.29 3.11 11.71
N ALA A 63 10.02 3.64 12.91
CA ALA A 63 8.94 3.16 13.77
C ALA A 63 7.52 3.45 13.22
N HIS A 64 7.40 4.42 12.32
CA HIS A 64 6.15 4.89 11.74
C HIS A 64 5.92 4.42 10.30
N GLU A 65 6.83 3.62 9.73
CA GLU A 65 6.69 3.10 8.35
C GLU A 65 5.33 2.44 8.12
N PHE A 66 4.91 1.55 9.02
CA PHE A 66 3.65 0.83 8.82
C PHE A 66 2.41 1.73 8.92
N PRO A 67 2.25 2.61 9.94
CA PRO A 67 1.19 3.61 9.91
C PRO A 67 1.18 4.48 8.65
N VAL A 68 2.35 4.86 8.14
CA VAL A 68 2.47 5.67 6.91
C VAL A 68 2.04 4.88 5.67
N ASP A 69 2.35 3.58 5.60
CA ASP A 69 1.80 2.71 4.56
C ASP A 69 0.27 2.68 4.63
N VAL A 70 -0.29 2.47 5.83
CA VAL A 70 -1.76 2.47 6.02
C VAL A 70 -2.37 3.78 5.51
N VAL A 71 -1.72 4.93 5.73
CA VAL A 71 -2.15 6.24 5.19
C VAL A 71 -2.11 6.25 3.65
N LEU A 72 -1.06 5.71 3.03
CA LEU A 72 -0.99 5.60 1.56
C LEU A 72 -2.14 4.78 0.99
N TYR A 73 -2.38 3.59 1.54
CA TYR A 73 -3.49 2.72 1.11
C TYR A 73 -4.87 3.34 1.41
N ALA A 74 -5.01 4.09 2.50
CA ALA A 74 -6.22 4.85 2.76
C ALA A 74 -6.44 5.94 1.70
N GLY A 75 -5.37 6.62 1.27
CA GLY A 75 -5.41 7.59 0.18
C GLY A 75 -5.75 6.96 -1.18
N GLU A 76 -5.18 5.79 -1.48
CA GLU A 76 -5.56 4.97 -2.63
C GLU A 76 -7.04 4.60 -2.62
N PHE A 77 -7.53 4.06 -1.50
CA PHE A 77 -8.92 3.67 -1.40
C PHE A 77 -9.89 4.86 -1.48
N ALA A 78 -9.51 5.98 -0.85
CA ALA A 78 -10.23 7.24 -0.98
C ALA A 78 -10.26 7.71 -2.43
N TYR A 79 -9.16 7.61 -3.18
CA TYR A 79 -9.12 7.89 -4.61
C TYR A 79 -10.15 7.04 -5.37
N LEU A 80 -10.15 5.72 -5.18
CA LEU A 80 -11.09 4.82 -5.87
C LEU A 80 -12.55 5.17 -5.60
N ALA A 81 -12.88 5.54 -4.36
CA ALA A 81 -14.23 5.93 -3.96
C ALA A 81 -14.63 7.33 -4.46
N LEU A 82 -13.72 8.32 -4.37
CA LEU A 82 -13.99 9.71 -4.77
C LEU A 82 -14.08 9.86 -6.29
N ALA A 83 -13.20 9.18 -7.04
CA ALA A 83 -13.20 9.16 -8.49
C ALA A 83 -14.37 8.36 -9.09
N GLY A 84 -15.15 7.66 -8.24
CA GLY A 84 -16.36 6.96 -8.65
C GLY A 84 -16.15 5.53 -9.16
N PHE A 85 -14.96 4.95 -8.98
CA PHE A 85 -14.72 3.55 -9.32
C PHE A 85 -15.35 2.57 -8.31
N VAL A 86 -15.51 3.00 -7.06
CA VAL A 86 -16.16 2.21 -5.99
C VAL A 86 -17.36 2.98 -5.44
N PRO A 87 -18.52 2.33 -5.23
CA PRO A 87 -19.67 2.98 -4.61
C PRO A 87 -19.34 3.53 -3.22
N LYS A 88 -19.61 4.83 -2.99
CA LYS A 88 -19.21 5.54 -1.75
C LYS A 88 -19.73 4.89 -0.47
N ILE A 89 -20.96 4.36 -0.48
CA ILE A 89 -21.54 3.66 0.67
C ILE A 89 -20.78 2.35 0.95
N GLY A 90 -20.48 1.58 -0.11
CA GLY A 90 -19.67 0.36 0.01
C GLY A 90 -18.26 0.66 0.50
N ALA A 91 -17.66 1.75 0.01
CA ALA A 91 -16.36 2.20 0.48
C ALA A 91 -16.37 2.58 1.96
N LEU A 92 -17.37 3.34 2.40
CA LEU A 92 -17.53 3.72 3.80
C LEU A 92 -17.72 2.48 4.69
N ALA A 93 -18.59 1.56 4.31
CA ALA A 93 -18.84 0.32 5.05
C ALA A 93 -17.55 -0.53 5.17
N PHE A 94 -16.79 -0.66 4.07
CA PHE A 94 -15.51 -1.35 4.07
C PHE A 94 -14.49 -0.66 4.98
N ALA A 95 -14.37 0.67 4.93
CA ALA A 95 -13.45 1.42 5.79
C ALA A 95 -13.79 1.25 7.27
N VAL A 96 -15.08 1.33 7.64
CA VAL A 96 -15.55 1.09 9.01
C VAL A 96 -15.22 -0.34 9.46
N ALA A 97 -15.47 -1.34 8.62
CA ALA A 97 -15.15 -2.73 8.92
C ALA A 97 -13.64 -2.95 9.10
N ALA A 98 -12.81 -2.35 8.24
CA ALA A 98 -11.35 -2.42 8.33
C ALA A 98 -10.82 -1.80 9.62
N ILE A 99 -11.33 -0.61 9.98
CA ILE A 99 -10.96 0.08 11.22
C ILE A 99 -11.41 -0.74 12.44
N ALA A 100 -12.65 -1.20 12.47
CA ALA A 100 -13.18 -2.02 13.56
C ALA A 100 -12.36 -3.31 13.75
N ALA A 101 -12.07 -4.04 12.67
CA ALA A 101 -11.23 -5.23 12.72
C ALA A 101 -9.80 -4.91 13.21
N GLY A 102 -9.20 -3.81 12.75
CA GLY A 102 -7.89 -3.34 13.23
C GLY A 102 -7.88 -3.08 14.74
N LEU A 103 -8.94 -2.44 15.27
CA LEU A 103 -9.08 -2.11 16.69
C LEU A 103 -9.38 -3.33 17.57
N ILE A 104 -10.19 -4.26 17.07
CA ILE A 104 -10.59 -5.49 17.80
C ILE A 104 -9.41 -6.46 17.89
N TYR A 105 -8.81 -6.80 16.75
CA TYR A 105 -7.77 -7.83 16.72
C TYR A 105 -6.39 -7.29 17.11
N ARG A 106 -6.12 -5.99 16.88
CA ARG A 106 -4.83 -5.35 17.17
C ARG A 106 -3.62 -6.11 16.59
N ARG A 107 -3.82 -6.76 15.45
CA ARG A 107 -2.78 -7.50 14.71
C ARG A 107 -2.48 -6.82 13.38
N LYS A 108 -1.19 -6.64 13.10
CA LYS A 108 -0.70 -6.11 11.82
C LYS A 108 -1.19 -6.94 10.62
N SER A 109 -1.23 -8.26 10.76
CA SER A 109 -1.69 -9.19 9.73
C SER A 109 -3.13 -8.97 9.28
N VAL A 110 -4.03 -8.63 10.21
CA VAL A 110 -5.44 -8.29 9.93
C VAL A 110 -5.53 -7.00 9.13
N VAL A 111 -4.81 -5.97 9.54
CA VAL A 111 -4.78 -4.70 8.79
C VAL A 111 -4.26 -4.94 7.36
N ILE A 112 -3.16 -5.68 7.21
CA ILE A 112 -2.59 -6.03 5.90
C ILE A 112 -3.63 -6.74 5.00
N LEU A 113 -4.48 -7.61 5.55
CA LEU A 113 -5.53 -8.27 4.77
C LEU A 113 -6.46 -7.26 4.07
N PHE A 114 -6.92 -6.24 4.80
CA PHE A 114 -7.73 -5.17 4.22
C PHE A 114 -6.95 -4.35 3.19
N LEU A 115 -5.66 -4.07 3.43
CA LEU A 115 -4.81 -3.38 2.46
C LEU A 115 -4.70 -4.19 1.15
N ARG A 116 -4.56 -5.52 1.22
CA ARG A 116 -4.52 -6.37 0.03
C ARG A 116 -5.84 -6.43 -0.73
N MET A 117 -6.97 -6.24 -0.05
CA MET A 117 -8.27 -6.11 -0.73
C MET A 117 -8.36 -4.79 -1.50
N ILE A 118 -7.77 -3.71 -0.99
CA ILE A 118 -7.64 -2.43 -1.70
C ILE A 118 -6.77 -2.62 -2.95
N ASP A 119 -5.58 -3.25 -2.82
CA ASP A 119 -4.72 -3.58 -3.96
C ASP A 119 -5.46 -4.37 -5.04
N LEU A 120 -6.25 -5.38 -4.63
CA LEU A 120 -6.99 -6.21 -5.56
C LEU A 120 -8.04 -5.39 -6.32
N ALA A 121 -8.78 -4.53 -5.62
CA ALA A 121 -9.75 -3.64 -6.26
C ALA A 121 -9.06 -2.68 -7.24
N ALA A 122 -7.94 -2.07 -6.83
CA ALA A 122 -7.14 -1.19 -7.68
C ALA A 122 -6.60 -1.92 -8.91
N ALA A 123 -6.13 -3.16 -8.75
CA ALA A 123 -5.66 -3.99 -9.86
C ALA A 123 -6.77 -4.30 -10.86
N VAL A 124 -7.96 -4.70 -10.38
CA VAL A 124 -9.13 -4.95 -11.25
C VAL A 124 -9.48 -3.69 -12.04
N ILE A 125 -9.52 -2.52 -11.40
CA ILE A 125 -9.79 -1.24 -12.05
C ILE A 125 -8.69 -0.92 -13.08
N LEU A 126 -7.43 -1.05 -12.70
CA LEU A 126 -6.29 -0.79 -13.58
C LEU A 126 -6.34 -1.66 -14.85
N PHE A 127 -6.61 -2.95 -14.71
CA PHE A 127 -6.71 -3.86 -15.86
C PHE A 127 -7.96 -3.65 -16.71
N THR A 128 -9.02 -3.12 -16.11
CA THR A 128 -10.26 -2.78 -16.82
C THR A 128 -10.07 -1.54 -17.69
N TYR A 129 -9.44 -0.48 -17.17
CA TYR A 129 -9.37 0.82 -17.85
C TYR A 129 -8.02 1.10 -18.54
N LEU A 130 -6.90 0.60 -18.01
CA LEU A 130 -5.55 0.88 -18.50
C LEU A 130 -4.68 -0.40 -18.57
N PRO A 131 -5.11 -1.43 -19.33
CA PRO A 131 -4.47 -2.75 -19.32
C PRO A 131 -2.98 -2.72 -19.69
N ARG A 132 -2.56 -1.81 -20.58
CA ARG A 132 -1.14 -1.65 -20.94
C ARG A 132 -0.29 -1.19 -19.76
N LEU A 133 -0.78 -0.23 -18.96
CA LEU A 133 -0.10 0.17 -17.72
C LEU A 133 -0.16 -0.95 -16.68
N GLY A 134 -1.27 -1.70 -16.62
CA GLY A 134 -1.38 -2.93 -15.82
C GLY A 134 -0.24 -3.92 -16.10
N LEU A 135 0.05 -4.19 -17.37
CA LEU A 135 1.15 -5.08 -17.76
C LEU A 135 2.53 -4.54 -17.33
N LEU A 136 2.75 -3.23 -17.42
CA LEU A 136 3.99 -2.61 -16.93
C LEU A 136 4.14 -2.76 -15.41
N ILE A 137 3.04 -2.59 -14.66
CA ILE A 137 3.05 -2.81 -13.21
C ILE A 137 3.33 -4.28 -12.91
N ILE A 138 2.75 -5.24 -13.64
CA ILE A 138 3.08 -6.66 -13.45
C ILE A 138 4.56 -6.93 -13.71
N ALA A 139 5.12 -6.40 -14.80
CA ALA A 139 6.55 -6.54 -15.06
C ALA A 139 7.40 -5.97 -13.91
N TRP A 140 7.00 -4.81 -13.37
CA TRP A 140 7.66 -4.22 -12.20
C TRP A 140 7.50 -5.06 -10.92
N VAL A 141 6.30 -5.59 -10.64
CA VAL A 141 6.05 -6.48 -9.49
C VAL A 141 6.91 -7.74 -9.60
N LEU A 142 6.95 -8.38 -10.77
CA LEU A 142 7.78 -9.56 -11.01
C LEU A 142 9.26 -9.25 -10.80
N LEU A 143 9.74 -8.11 -11.29
CA LEU A 143 11.11 -7.65 -11.04
C LEU A 143 11.37 -7.49 -9.52
N MET A 144 10.47 -6.81 -8.80
CA MET A 144 10.59 -6.65 -7.35
C MET A 144 10.56 -7.99 -6.61
N MET A 145 9.74 -8.94 -7.03
CA MET A 145 9.70 -10.30 -6.48
C MET A 145 11.07 -11.00 -6.63
N VAL A 146 11.71 -10.89 -7.79
CA VAL A 146 13.04 -11.48 -8.03
C VAL A 146 14.12 -10.81 -7.15
N LEU A 147 14.11 -9.48 -7.09
CA LEU A 147 15.08 -8.69 -6.32
C LEU A 147 14.93 -8.91 -4.81
N TYR A 148 13.71 -9.09 -4.32
CA TYR A 148 13.38 -9.22 -2.89
C TYR A 148 12.99 -10.65 -2.48
N ARG A 149 13.29 -11.66 -3.32
CA ARG A 149 12.84 -13.07 -3.16
C ARG A 149 13.06 -13.67 -1.76
N LYS A 150 14.22 -13.41 -1.14
CA LYS A 150 14.54 -13.93 0.21
C LYS A 150 13.55 -13.39 1.25
N ARG A 151 13.25 -12.09 1.17
CA ARG A 151 12.29 -11.44 2.08
C ARG A 151 10.86 -11.87 1.81
N LEU A 152 10.49 -12.10 0.56
CA LEU A 152 9.19 -12.65 0.22
C LEU A 152 9.01 -14.03 0.87
N ALA A 153 10.00 -14.91 0.71
CA ALA A 153 10.00 -16.25 1.27
C ALA A 153 9.92 -16.27 2.82
N GLU A 154 10.44 -15.24 3.49
CA GLU A 154 10.32 -15.10 4.95
C GLU A 154 8.98 -14.48 5.40
N ARG A 155 8.54 -13.41 4.72
CA ARG A 155 7.40 -12.60 5.16
C ARG A 155 6.05 -13.23 4.83
N VAL A 156 5.91 -13.85 3.66
CA VAL A 156 4.63 -14.42 3.21
C VAL A 156 4.19 -15.58 4.12
N PRO A 157 5.02 -16.59 4.42
CA PRO A 157 4.62 -17.68 5.32
C PRO A 157 4.34 -17.18 6.73
N ARG A 158 5.09 -16.19 7.22
CA ARG A 158 4.85 -15.58 8.54
C ARG A 158 3.48 -14.91 8.60
N TRP A 159 3.13 -14.11 7.60
CA TRP A 159 1.83 -13.45 7.53
C TRP A 159 0.68 -14.47 7.45
N LEU A 160 0.81 -15.49 6.60
CA LEU A 160 -0.17 -16.57 6.49
C LEU A 160 -0.31 -17.35 7.81
N GLY A 161 0.79 -17.66 8.48
CA GLY A 161 0.78 -18.35 9.77
C GLY A 161 0.18 -17.51 10.92
N GLU A 162 0.29 -16.18 10.86
CA GLU A 162 -0.42 -15.28 11.78
C GLU A 162 -1.93 -15.28 11.52
N LEU A 163 -2.37 -15.25 10.26
CA LEU A 163 -3.78 -15.32 9.91
C LEU A 163 -4.40 -16.68 10.25
N ALA A 164 -3.70 -17.78 9.97
CA ALA A 164 -4.17 -19.13 10.29
C ALA A 164 -4.42 -19.31 11.80
N ARG A 165 -3.58 -18.73 12.65
CA ARG A 165 -3.76 -18.75 14.11
C ARG A 165 -5.03 -18.04 14.58
N LEU A 166 -5.43 -16.97 13.88
CA LEU A 166 -6.70 -16.27 14.17
C LEU A 166 -7.93 -17.12 13.85
N VAL A 167 -7.87 -17.95 12.81
CA VAL A 167 -8.98 -18.83 12.40
C VAL A 167 -9.07 -20.07 13.30
N VAL A 168 -7.93 -20.63 13.70
CA VAL A 168 -7.86 -21.88 14.46
C VAL A 168 -8.06 -21.66 15.98
N GLY A 169 -8.12 -20.41 16.45
CA GLY A 169 -8.46 -20.10 17.85
C GLY A 169 -7.39 -20.51 18.87
N ARG A 170 -6.10 -20.38 18.51
CA ARG A 170 -4.97 -20.57 19.43
C ARG A 170 -4.12 -19.31 19.57
#